data_AF-A0A2S9FYU0-F1
#
_entry.id   AF-A0A2S9FYU0-F1
#
_cell.length_a   1.000
_cell.length_b   1.000
_cell.length_c   1.000
_cell.angle_alpha   90.00
_cell.angle_beta   90.00
_cell.angle_gamma   90.00
#
_symmetry.space_group_name_H-M   'P 1'
#
loop_
_entity.id
_entity.type
_entity.pdbx_description
1 polymer ?
#
loop_
_entity_poly.entity_id
_entity_poly.type
_entity_poly.pdbx_seq_one_letter_code
_entity_poly.pdbx_strand_id
1 'polypeptide(L)' 'EEAAVKRAMVRAANYVVVAADSSKVGREDFVSFAPITSVDTLTTDPEISAADSAELGENGVEVICAGGQQ' A
#
# COMPACT_ATOMS: atom_id res chain seq x y z
N GLU A 1 -10.17 18.86 -3.43
CA GLU A 1 -9.62 18.75 -4.80
C GLU A 1 -8.45 17.76 -4.91
N GLU A 2 -7.57 17.69 -3.89
CA GLU A 2 -6.40 16.78 -3.88
C GLU A 2 -6.71 15.28 -4.11
N ALA A 3 -7.81 14.77 -3.56
CA ALA A 3 -8.18 13.37 -3.71
C ALA A 3 -8.68 12.99 -5.11
N ALA A 4 -9.27 13.94 -5.86
CA ALA A 4 -9.72 13.68 -7.22
C ALA A 4 -8.54 13.56 -8.20
N VAL A 5 -7.50 14.40 -7.99
CA VAL A 5 -6.26 14.35 -8.76
C VAL A 5 -5.51 13.04 -8.50
N LYS A 6 -5.38 12.62 -7.23
CA LYS A 6 -4.73 11.34 -6.86
C LYS A 6 -5.47 10.13 -7.44
N ARG A 7 -6.81 10.14 -7.44
CA ARG A 7 -7.61 9.08 -8.09
C ARG A 7 -7.44 9.07 -9.61
N ALA A 8 -7.36 10.22 -10.26
CA ALA A 8 -7.09 10.30 -11.69
C ALA A 8 -5.68 9.78 -12.03
N MET A 9 -4.69 10.08 -11.19
CA MET A 9 -3.33 9.55 -11.30
C MET A 9 -3.29 8.03 -11.13
N VAL A 10 -3.95 7.48 -10.10
CA VAL A 10 -4.06 6.04 -9.86
C VAL A 10 -4.77 5.33 -11.03
N ARG A 11 -5.86 5.90 -11.56
CA ARG A 11 -6.59 5.31 -12.70
C ARG A 11 -5.83 5.39 -14.02
N ALA A 12 -4.95 6.37 -14.19
CA ALA A 12 -4.11 6.52 -15.37
C ALA A 12 -2.80 5.74 -15.28
N ALA A 13 -2.44 5.25 -14.09
CA ALA A 13 -1.26 4.45 -13.88
C ALA A 13 -1.51 3.00 -14.34
N ASN A 14 -0.57 2.45 -15.10
CA ASN A 14 -0.56 1.02 -15.43
C ASN A 14 -0.10 0.16 -14.23
N TYR A 15 0.51 0.77 -13.22
CA TYR A 15 1.06 0.12 -12.04
C TYR A 15 1.22 1.12 -10.89
N VAL A 16 0.74 0.78 -9.70
CA VAL A 16 0.68 1.64 -8.51
C VAL A 16 1.52 1.04 -7.39
N VAL A 17 2.60 1.74 -7.04
CA VAL A 17 3.49 1.37 -5.93
C VAL A 17 3.30 2.35 -4.79
N VAL A 18 3.10 1.84 -3.58
CA VAL A 18 3.06 2.61 -2.33
C VAL A 18 4.32 2.30 -1.54
N ALA A 19 5.00 3.33 -1.04
CA ALA A 19 6.02 3.18 -0.02
C ALA A 19 5.45 3.72 1.30
N ALA A 20 5.28 2.85 2.29
CA ALA A 20 4.78 3.21 3.61
C ALA A 20 5.43 2.32 4.67
N ASP A 21 5.70 2.88 5.83
CA ASP A 21 6.25 2.11 6.95
C ASP A 21 5.20 1.17 7.57
N SER A 22 5.64 0.09 8.21
CA SER A 22 4.78 -0.94 8.80
C SER A 22 3.82 -0.37 9.84
N SER A 23 4.18 0.74 10.50
CA SER A 23 3.34 1.41 11.48
C SER A 23 2.10 2.10 10.86
N LYS A 24 2.01 2.19 9.54
CA LYS A 24 0.84 2.71 8.80
C LYS A 24 -0.17 1.64 8.41
N VAL A 25 0.19 0.36 8.54
CA VAL A 25 -0.71 -0.75 8.22
C VAL A 25 -1.76 -0.90 9.33
N GLY A 26 -3.02 -1.16 8.96
CA GLY A 26 -4.13 -1.31 9.90
C GLY A 26 -4.58 -0.01 10.59
N ARG A 27 -4.08 1.16 10.18
CA ARG A 27 -4.52 2.47 10.69
C ARG A 27 -5.40 3.20 9.67
N GLU A 28 -6.62 3.52 10.07
CA GLU A 28 -7.49 4.42 9.32
C GLU A 28 -7.15 5.88 9.66
N ASP A 29 -6.44 6.56 8.76
CA ASP A 29 -6.32 8.01 8.79
C ASP A 29 -7.57 8.65 8.16
N PHE A 30 -7.93 9.87 8.58
CA PHE A 30 -9.17 10.58 8.20
C PHE A 30 -9.35 10.85 6.70
N VAL A 31 -8.39 10.48 5.85
CA VAL A 31 -8.46 10.65 4.40
C VAL A 31 -8.04 9.36 3.68
N SER A 32 -9.04 8.64 3.16
CA SER A 32 -8.82 7.53 2.22
C SER A 32 -8.79 8.06 0.78
N PHE A 33 -7.67 7.87 0.10
CA PHE A 33 -7.45 8.39 -1.25
C PHE A 33 -7.78 7.39 -2.34
N ALA A 34 -7.58 6.10 -2.07
CA ALA A 34 -7.82 5.01 -3.01
C ALA A 34 -8.06 3.69 -2.23
N PRO A 35 -8.87 2.76 -2.76
CA PRO A 35 -9.01 1.44 -2.15
C PRO A 35 -7.68 0.70 -2.21
N ILE A 36 -7.42 -0.18 -1.23
CA ILE A 36 -6.19 -0.99 -1.21
C ILE A 36 -6.07 -1.87 -2.46
N THR A 37 -7.20 -2.27 -3.04
CA THR A 37 -7.30 -3.01 -4.31
C THR A 37 -6.86 -2.23 -5.55
N SER A 38 -6.52 -0.95 -5.41
CA SER A 38 -5.93 -0.14 -6.49
C SER A 38 -4.41 0.05 -6.34
N VAL A 39 -3.81 -0.65 -5.38
CA VAL A 39 -2.36 -0.70 -5.17
C VAL A 39 -1.87 -2.06 -5.66
N ASP A 40 -0.86 -2.07 -6.53
CA ASP A 40 -0.25 -3.30 -7.01
C ASP A 40 0.87 -3.76 -6.08
N THR A 41 1.63 -2.83 -5.50
CA THR A 41 2.75 -3.15 -4.60
C THR A 41 2.85 -2.20 -3.42
N LEU A 42 3.07 -2.74 -2.22
CA LEU A 42 3.47 -2.03 -1.01
C LEU A 42 4.93 -2.34 -0.67
N THR A 43 5.76 -1.32 -0.65
CA THR A 43 7.11 -1.39 -0.06
C THR A 43 7.06 -0.90 1.38
N THR A 44 7.48 -1.73 2.33
CA THR A 44 7.45 -1.47 3.77
C THR A 44 8.75 -1.91 4.44
N ASP A 45 9.01 -1.48 5.67
CA ASP A 45 10.07 -2.03 6.52
C ASP A 45 9.73 -3.47 7.02
N PRO A 46 10.75 -4.25 7.45
CA PRO A 46 10.58 -5.66 7.84
C PRO A 46 9.72 -5.89 9.09
N GLU A 47 9.33 -4.84 9.80
CA GLU A 47 8.53 -4.92 11.02
C GLU A 47 7.03 -5.17 10.75
N ILE A 48 6.60 -5.27 9.49
CA ILE A 48 5.22 -5.66 9.13
C ILE A 48 4.86 -7.06 9.69
N SER A 49 3.66 -7.19 10.24
CA SER A 49 3.21 -8.47 10.77
C SER A 49 2.88 -9.46 9.63
N ALA A 50 3.08 -10.75 9.88
CA ALA A 50 2.73 -11.79 8.91
C ALA A 50 1.22 -11.85 8.61
N ALA A 51 0.38 -11.47 9.59
CA ALA A 51 -1.05 -11.40 9.41
C ALA A 51 -1.43 -10.26 8.44
N ASP A 52 -0.87 -9.08 8.64
CA ASP A 52 -1.14 -7.93 7.77
C ASP A 52 -0.61 -8.14 6.34
N SER A 53 0.58 -8.74 6.22
CA SER A 53 1.16 -9.10 4.91
C SER A 53 0.29 -10.11 4.16
N ALA A 54 -0.25 -11.11 4.86
CA ALA A 54 -1.18 -12.07 4.27
C ALA A 54 -2.49 -11.41 3.84
N GLU A 55 -3.09 -10.56 4.67
CA GLU A 55 -4.31 -9.84 4.33
C GLU A 55 -4.13 -8.92 3.11
N LEU A 56 -3.00 -8.21 3.02
CA LEU A 56 -2.65 -7.39 1.85
C LEU A 56 -2.51 -8.26 0.59
N GLY A 57 -1.85 -9.42 0.70
CA GLY A 57 -1.73 -10.39 -0.39
C GLY A 57 -3.08 -10.95 -0.84
N GLU A 58 -4.00 -11.25 0.09
CA GLU A 58 -5.37 -11.69 -0.22
C GLU A 58 -6.16 -10.61 -0.99
N ASN A 59 -5.83 -9.33 -0.78
CA ASN A 59 -6.39 -8.20 -1.51
C ASN A 59 -5.68 -7.89 -2.84
N GLY A 60 -4.70 -8.72 -3.24
CA GLY A 60 -3.97 -8.60 -4.50
C GLY A 60 -2.77 -7.65 -4.46
N VAL A 61 -2.31 -7.24 -3.28
CA VAL A 61 -1.16 -6.35 -3.11
C VAL A 61 0.11 -7.17 -2.89
N GLU A 62 1.13 -6.95 -3.72
CA GLU A 62 2.46 -7.49 -3.49
C GLU A 62 3.17 -6.71 -2.36
N VAL A 63 3.66 -7.40 -1.33
CA VAL A 63 4.40 -6.77 -0.22
C VAL A 63 5.90 -7.01 -0.37
N ILE A 64 6.68 -5.92 -0.41
CA ILE A 64 8.15 -5.94 -0.49
C ILE A 64 8.73 -5.33 0.78
N CYS A 65 9.52 -6.11 1.52
CA CYS A 65 10.24 -5.61 2.70
C CYS A 65 11.58 -4.97 2.28
N ALA A 66 11.71 -3.66 2.42
CA ALA A 66 12.94 -2.91 2.20
C ALA A 66 13.72 -2.76 3.51
N GLY A 67 15.02 -3.05 3.49
CA GLY A 67 15.90 -2.90 4.66
C GLY A 67 16.18 -4.19 5.44
N GLY A 68 15.50 -5.30 5.10
CA GLY A 68 15.98 -6.63 5.43
C GLY A 68 17.17 -6.98 4.52
N GLN A 69 18.29 -7.43 5.09
CA GLN A 69 19.35 -8.06 4.30
C GLN A 69 18.71 -9.26 3.58
N GLN A 70 18.78 -9.27 2.24
CA GLN A 70 18.40 -10.43 1.41
C GLN A 70 19.18 -11.67 1.81
#